data_AF-A0A0C1PUT6-F1
#
_entry.id   AF-A0A0C1PUT6-F1
#
_cell.length_a   1.000
_cell.length_b   1.000
_cell.length_c   1.000
_cell.angle_alpha   90.00
_cell.angle_beta   90.00
_cell.angle_gamma   90.00
#
_symmetry.space_group_name_H-M   'P 1'
#
loop_
_entity.id
_entity.type
_entity.pdbx_description
1 polymer ?
#
loop_
_entity_poly.entity_id
_entity_poly.type
_entity_poly.pdbx_seq_one_letter_code
_entity_poly.pdbx_strand_id
1 'polypeptide(L)'
;MFGWLWSLIVGAIIGAIAGAITNRGASMGWIANILAGLIGSWLGQSLLGSWGPSLAGMALVPSILGAIILVLIVSAVMGSRHK
;
A
#
# COMPACT_ATOMS: atom_id res chain seq x y z
N MET A 1 -8.27 7.51 20.99
CA MET A 1 -9.23 8.17 20.06
C MET A 1 -8.59 8.74 18.79
N PHE A 2 -7.25 8.76 18.64
CA PHE A 2 -6.54 9.25 17.42
C PHE A 2 -5.94 8.15 16.51
N GLY A 3 -6.17 6.86 16.78
CA GLY A 3 -5.50 5.75 16.08
C GLY A 3 -5.86 5.61 14.59
N TRP A 4 -7.06 6.00 14.19
CA TRP A 4 -7.53 5.92 12.79
C TRP A 4 -6.88 6.99 11.90
N LEU A 5 -6.67 8.19 12.42
CA LEU A 5 -6.00 9.28 11.72
C LEU A 5 -4.52 8.94 11.48
N TRP A 6 -3.88 8.34 12.49
CA TRP A 6 -2.50 7.85 12.39
C TRP A 6 -2.35 6.71 11.37
N SER A 7 -3.31 5.79 11.34
CA SER A 7 -3.37 4.68 10.36
C SER A 7 -3.49 5.17 8.92
N LEU A 8 -4.27 6.23 8.68
CA LEU A 8 -4.38 6.87 7.36
C LEU A 8 -3.07 7.51 6.91
N ILE A 9 -2.37 8.22 7.82
CA ILE A 9 -1.08 8.84 7.52
C ILE A 9 -0.03 7.76 7.19
N VAL A 10 0.07 6.72 8.01
CA VAL A 10 1.01 5.61 7.80
C VAL A 10 0.68 4.86 6.51
N GLY A 11 -0.60 4.56 6.25
CA GLY A 11 -1.04 3.94 5.01
C GLY A 11 -0.73 4.77 3.76
N ALA A 12 -0.91 6.10 3.84
CA ALA A 12 -0.57 7.01 2.76
C ALA A 12 0.95 7.07 2.50
N ILE A 13 1.78 7.08 3.56
CA ILE A 13 3.25 7.04 3.44
C ILE A 13 3.70 5.72 2.81
N ILE A 14 3.17 4.58 3.29
CA ILE A 14 3.50 3.26 2.74
C ILE A 14 3.06 3.17 1.26
N GLY A 15 1.87 3.65 0.92
CA GLY A 15 1.37 3.68 -0.45
C GLY A 15 2.21 4.57 -1.37
N ALA A 16 2.66 5.72 -0.88
CA ALA A 16 3.56 6.62 -1.61
C ALA A 16 4.94 5.97 -1.84
N ILE A 17 5.50 5.32 -0.81
CA ILE A 17 6.78 4.60 -0.91
C ILE A 17 6.66 3.43 -1.90
N ALA A 18 5.60 2.62 -1.80
CA ALA A 18 5.36 1.50 -2.71
C ALA A 18 5.20 1.98 -4.16
N GLY A 19 4.39 3.02 -4.39
CA GLY A 19 4.19 3.63 -5.71
C GLY A 19 5.46 4.25 -6.30
N ALA A 20 6.31 4.85 -5.46
CA ALA A 20 7.62 5.37 -5.85
C ALA A 20 8.61 4.25 -6.19
N ILE A 21 8.67 3.18 -5.37
CA ILE A 21 9.52 2.01 -5.61
C ILE A 21 9.15 1.31 -6.91
N THR A 22 7.85 1.16 -7.19
CA THR A 22 7.40 0.54 -8.45
C THR A 22 7.55 1.47 -9.65
N ASN A 23 8.03 2.71 -9.47
CA ASN A 23 8.12 3.76 -10.51
C ASN A 23 6.79 3.99 -11.27
N ARG A 24 5.67 3.62 -10.63
CA ARG A 24 4.32 3.67 -11.19
C ARG A 24 3.49 4.80 -10.55
N GLY A 25 4.02 5.45 -9.52
CA GLY A 25 3.28 6.44 -8.73
C GLY A 25 2.85 7.70 -9.47
N ALA A 26 3.61 8.12 -10.48
CA ALA A 26 3.21 9.23 -11.35
C ALA A 26 2.19 8.79 -12.42
N SER A 27 2.30 7.54 -12.92
CA SER A 27 1.40 7.00 -13.95
C SER A 27 0.02 6.64 -13.43
N MET A 28 -0.13 6.36 -12.14
CA MET A 28 -1.38 5.90 -11.55
C MET A 28 -2.21 7.03 -10.91
N GLY A 29 -1.60 8.18 -10.66
CA GLY A 29 -2.19 9.28 -9.90
C GLY A 29 -2.08 9.08 -8.38
N TRP A 30 -1.96 10.19 -7.65
CA TRP A 30 -1.74 10.19 -6.19
C TRP A 30 -2.86 9.48 -5.41
N ILE A 31 -4.11 9.54 -5.89
CA ILE A 31 -5.27 8.86 -5.28
C ILE A 31 -5.17 7.34 -5.41
N ALA A 32 -4.76 6.83 -6.58
CA ALA A 32 -4.64 5.39 -6.79
C ALA A 32 -3.52 4.80 -5.94
N ASN A 33 -2.42 5.53 -5.73
CA ASN A 33 -1.35 5.12 -4.82
C ASN A 33 -1.82 5.01 -3.36
N ILE A 34 -2.62 5.97 -2.88
CA ILE A 34 -3.13 5.94 -1.51
C ILE A 34 -4.10 4.77 -1.34
N LEU A 35 -5.02 4.57 -2.29
CA LEU A 35 -5.96 3.44 -2.26
C LEU A 35 -5.23 2.09 -2.35
N ALA A 36 -4.23 1.99 -3.22
CA ALA A 36 -3.43 0.77 -3.34
C ALA A 36 -2.60 0.49 -2.07
N GLY A 37 -2.09 1.54 -1.42
CA GLY A 37 -1.41 1.44 -0.13
C GLY A 37 -2.33 0.97 0.99
N LEU A 38 -3.55 1.52 1.09
CA LEU A 38 -4.54 1.15 2.11
C LEU A 38 -5.10 -0.26 1.90
N ILE A 39 -5.47 -0.60 0.67
CA ILE A 39 -6.02 -1.92 0.33
C ILE A 39 -4.91 -2.98 0.40
N GLY A 40 -3.72 -2.65 -0.09
CA GLY A 40 -2.59 -3.56 -0.12
C GLY A 40 -2.02 -3.81 1.27
N SER A 41 -2.00 -2.81 2.17
CA SER A 41 -1.58 -3.03 3.55
C SER A 41 -2.54 -3.94 4.30
N TRP A 42 -3.85 -3.73 4.13
CA TRP A 42 -4.88 -4.61 4.70
C TRP A 42 -4.79 -6.04 4.16
N LEU A 43 -4.64 -6.21 2.84
CA LEU A 43 -4.45 -7.51 2.21
C LEU A 43 -3.16 -8.20 2.66
N GLY A 44 -2.05 -7.46 2.71
CA GLY A 44 -0.76 -7.98 3.15
C GLY A 44 -0.82 -8.48 4.57
N GLN A 45 -1.46 -7.74 5.46
CA GLN A 45 -1.64 -8.14 6.85
C GLN A 45 -2.62 -9.30 7.02
N SER A 46 -3.68 -9.36 6.20
CA SER A 46 -4.63 -10.47 6.21
C SER A 46 -4.04 -11.77 5.65
N LEU A 47 -3.14 -11.69 4.67
CA LEU A 47 -2.56 -12.85 3.99
C LEU A 47 -1.28 -13.34 4.66
N LEU A 48 -0.40 -12.42 5.05
CA LEU A 48 0.87 -12.77 5.68
C LEU A 48 0.70 -12.91 7.20
N GLY A 49 -0.33 -12.31 7.81
CA GLY A 49 -0.52 -12.26 9.25
C GLY A 49 0.10 -11.01 9.87
N SER A 50 0.20 -10.94 11.20
CA SER A 50 0.66 -9.75 11.94
C SER A 50 2.01 -9.97 12.63
N TRP A 51 3.01 -10.40 11.87
CA TRP A 51 4.36 -10.68 12.38
C TRP A 51 5.29 -9.50 12.07
N GLY A 52 6.12 -9.15 13.06
CA GLY A 52 7.03 -8.00 12.98
C GLY A 52 6.51 -6.75 13.72
N PRO A 53 7.29 -5.66 13.68
CA PRO A 53 6.98 -4.44 14.43
C PRO A 53 5.65 -3.83 13.95
N SER A 54 4.77 -3.52 14.91
CA SER A 54 3.49 -2.88 14.65
C SER A 54 3.59 -1.36 14.79
N LEU A 55 3.18 -0.62 13.76
CA LEU A 55 2.94 0.82 13.81
C LEU A 55 1.45 1.06 13.60
N ALA A 56 0.83 1.89 14.46
CA ALA A 56 -0.61 2.19 14.39
C ALA A 56 -1.57 1.00 14.64
N GLY A 57 -1.11 -0.10 15.24
CA GLY A 57 -1.92 -1.33 15.36
C GLY A 57 -1.95 -2.19 14.10
N MET A 58 -1.14 -1.83 13.09
CA MET A 58 -0.90 -2.60 11.88
C MET A 58 0.56 -3.09 11.84
N ALA A 59 0.76 -4.35 11.50
CA ALA A 59 2.08 -4.93 11.30
C ALA A 59 2.72 -4.33 10.04
N LEU A 60 3.87 -3.67 10.21
CA LEU A 60 4.55 -2.92 9.15
C LEU A 60 5.00 -3.81 8.01
N VAL A 61 5.66 -4.91 8.34
CA VAL A 61 6.29 -5.78 7.34
C VAL A 61 5.24 -6.41 6.42
N PRO A 62 4.17 -7.05 6.95
CA PRO A 62 3.05 -7.54 6.15
C PRO A 62 2.38 -6.43 5.33
N SER A 63 2.18 -5.26 5.94
CA SER A 63 1.51 -4.12 5.30
C SER A 63 2.27 -3.56 4.11
N ILE A 64 3.58 -3.37 4.26
CA ILE A 64 4.44 -2.84 3.17
C ILE A 64 4.51 -3.86 2.03
N LEU A 65 4.67 -5.15 2.34
CA LEU A 65 4.72 -6.20 1.32
C LEU A 65 3.40 -6.29 0.55
N GLY A 66 2.26 -6.28 1.23
CA GLY A 66 0.96 -6.30 0.57
C GLY A 66 0.69 -5.06 -0.28
N ALA A 67 1.11 -3.87 0.20
CA ALA A 67 1.04 -2.64 -0.58
C ALA A 67 1.87 -2.74 -1.87
N ILE A 68 3.11 -3.23 -1.79
CA ILE A 68 3.98 -3.42 -2.97
C ILE A 68 3.35 -4.41 -3.96
N ILE A 69 2.87 -5.56 -3.47
CA ILE A 69 2.24 -6.58 -4.32
C ILE A 69 1.00 -6.02 -5.02
N LEU A 70 0.14 -5.31 -4.29
CA LEU A 70 -1.07 -4.74 -4.87
C LEU A 70 -0.75 -3.67 -5.91
N VAL A 71 0.18 -2.76 -5.60
CA VAL A 71 0.63 -1.74 -6.56
C VAL A 71 1.17 -2.40 -7.82
N LEU A 72 1.95 -3.48 -7.70
CA LEU A 72 2.44 -4.26 -8.85
C LEU A 72 1.30 -4.86 -9.68
N ILE A 73 0.31 -5.49 -9.04
CA ILE A 73 -0.84 -6.11 -9.71
C ILE A 73 -1.70 -5.07 -10.42
N VAL A 74 -2.16 -4.04 -9.70
CA VAL A 74 -3.02 -3.00 -10.27
C VAL A 74 -2.28 -2.33 -11.42
N SER A 75 -0.98 -2.10 -11.26
CA SER A 75 -0.17 -1.49 -12.30
C SER A 75 0.12 -2.41 -13.48
N ALA A 76 0.18 -3.73 -13.30
CA ALA A 76 0.21 -4.67 -14.41
C ALA A 76 -1.11 -4.64 -15.18
N VAL A 77 -2.25 -4.70 -14.47
CA VAL A 77 -3.59 -4.66 -15.07
C VAL A 77 -3.86 -3.33 -15.79
N MET A 78 -3.46 -2.21 -15.19
CA MET A 78 -3.71 -0.86 -15.72
C MET A 78 -2.64 -0.41 -16.71
N GLY A 79 -1.38 -0.82 -16.53
CA GLY A 79 -0.30 -0.61 -17.49
C GLY A 79 -0.51 -1.37 -18.80
N SER A 80 -1.23 -2.49 -18.77
CA SER A 80 -1.70 -3.17 -19.98
C SER A 80 -2.81 -2.44 -20.74
N ARG A 81 -3.39 -1.35 -20.18
CA ARG A 81 -4.44 -0.55 -20.84
C ARG A 81 -3.92 0.68 -21.59
N HIS A 82 -2.61 0.78 -21.80
CA HIS A 82 -2.00 1.80 -22.66
C HIS A 82 -1.28 1.15 -23.84
N LYS A 83 -2.03 0.40 -24.65
CA LYS A 83 -1.69 0.12 -26.05
C LYS A 83 -2.82 0.63 -26.93
#